data_AF-A0A093GLR6-F1
#
_entry.id   AF-A0A093GLR6-F1
#
_cell.length_a   1.000
_cell.length_b   1.000
_cell.length_c   1.000
_cell.angle_alpha   90.00
_cell.angle_beta   90.00
_cell.angle_gamma   90.00
#
_symmetry.space_group_name_H-M   'P 1'
#
loop_
_entity.id
_entity.type
_entity.pdbx_description
1 polymer ?
#
loop_
_entity_poly.entity_id
_entity_poly.type
_entity_poly.pdbx_seq_one_letter_code
_entity_poly.pdbx_strand_id
1 'polypeptide(L)'
;LCCGINPESLPLQCVLTGNWTNDLGSTMEIKAVNEEGSFNGTYNTSVSATSNKIVLSPLQGYQNCKKESSQPTFGFTVNWNFSDSITVFTGQCFVDKKGKEVLKTMWLLRSHVDNITDDWKATSVGTNIFTR
;
A
#
# COMPACT_ATOMS: atom_id res chain seq x y z
N LEU A 1 -5.73 -1.31 -18.60
CA LEU A 1 -5.41 -0.22 -17.65
C LEU A 1 -6.64 -0.03 -16.77
N CYS A 2 -6.50 0.06 -15.44
CA CYS A 2 -7.61 0.52 -14.60
C CYS A 2 -8.23 1.79 -15.19
N CYS A 3 -9.56 1.80 -15.25
CA CYS A 3 -10.34 2.91 -15.82
C CYS A 3 -9.92 3.15 -17.27
N GLY A 4 -10.39 2.31 -18.21
CA GLY A 4 -10.14 2.52 -19.64
C GLY A 4 -10.47 3.96 -20.05
N ILE A 5 -9.58 4.61 -20.81
CA ILE A 5 -9.86 5.96 -21.29
C ILE A 5 -9.62 6.12 -22.79
N ASN A 6 -10.55 6.88 -23.34
CA ASN A 6 -10.46 7.69 -24.54
C ASN A 6 -9.18 8.55 -24.55
N PRO A 7 -8.45 8.68 -25.67
CA PRO A 7 -7.12 9.28 -25.75
C PRO A 7 -7.02 10.81 -25.53
N GLU A 8 -8.09 11.50 -25.11
CA GLU A 8 -8.13 12.97 -24.96
C GLU A 8 -8.13 13.49 -23.50
N SER A 9 -8.00 12.62 -22.48
CA SER A 9 -8.07 13.05 -21.07
C SER A 9 -6.72 13.48 -20.48
N LEU A 10 -6.75 14.48 -19.57
CA LEU A 10 -5.66 14.88 -18.66
C LEU A 10 -4.97 13.67 -17.99
N PRO A 11 -3.71 13.81 -17.53
CA PRO A 11 -3.00 12.71 -16.86
C PRO A 11 -3.84 12.16 -15.70
N LEU A 12 -4.01 10.84 -15.72
CA LEU A 12 -4.79 10.06 -14.75
C LEU A 12 -4.17 10.24 -13.36
N GLN A 13 -4.80 11.07 -12.53
CA GLN A 13 -4.43 11.20 -11.13
C GLN A 13 -4.98 10.01 -10.32
N CYS A 14 -4.29 9.70 -9.23
CA CYS A 14 -4.58 8.58 -8.34
C CYS A 14 -4.55 7.20 -9.01
N VAL A 15 -3.67 7.01 -9.99
CA VAL A 15 -3.25 5.68 -10.43
C VAL A 15 -2.12 5.22 -9.52
N LEU A 16 -2.36 4.14 -8.78
CA LEU A 16 -1.38 3.66 -7.79
C LEU A 16 -0.05 3.19 -8.39
N THR A 17 -0.02 2.80 -9.67
CA THR A 17 1.20 2.40 -10.38
C THR A 17 2.34 3.42 -10.17
N GLY A 18 3.53 2.92 -9.87
CA GLY A 18 4.75 3.70 -9.70
C GLY A 18 5.34 3.60 -8.29
N ASN A 19 6.28 4.51 -8.01
CA ASN A 19 7.01 4.54 -6.75
C ASN A 19 6.35 5.52 -5.77
N TRP A 20 6.39 5.14 -4.50
CA TRP A 20 5.88 5.93 -3.39
C TRP A 20 6.82 5.85 -2.20
N THR A 21 6.93 6.94 -1.45
CA THR A 21 7.71 7.02 -0.21
C THR A 21 6.82 7.50 0.91
N ASN A 22 6.88 6.85 2.08
CA ASN A 22 6.15 7.31 3.26
C ASN A 22 6.95 8.25 4.16
N ASP A 23 6.27 8.79 5.16
CA ASP A 23 6.77 9.67 6.21
C ASP A 23 7.86 9.04 7.10
N LEU A 24 8.05 7.72 7.05
CA LEU A 24 9.13 7.00 7.74
C LEU A 24 10.32 6.68 6.82
N GLY A 25 10.27 7.11 5.55
CA GLY A 25 11.29 6.84 4.53
C GLY A 25 11.15 5.49 3.82
N SER A 26 10.13 4.69 4.16
CA SER A 26 9.89 3.41 3.49
C SER A 26 9.41 3.64 2.06
N THR A 27 9.87 2.81 1.13
CA THR A 27 9.49 2.92 -0.27
C THR A 27 8.66 1.73 -0.71
N MET A 28 7.76 1.96 -1.67
CA MET A 28 7.04 0.89 -2.35
C MET A 28 6.96 1.16 -3.85
N GLU A 29 7.07 0.09 -4.62
CA GLU A 29 6.82 0.07 -6.06
C GLU A 29 5.54 -0.72 -6.32
N ILE A 30 4.55 -0.08 -6.93
CA ILE A 30 3.31 -0.72 -7.36
C ILE A 30 3.38 -0.91 -8.88
N LYS A 31 3.23 -2.14 -9.35
CA LYS A 31 3.18 -2.46 -10.78
C LYS A 31 1.82 -2.06 -11.37
N ALA A 32 1.68 -2.26 -12.67
CA ALA A 32 0.45 -1.92 -13.38
C ALA A 32 -0.79 -2.55 -12.72
N VAL A 33 -1.77 -1.70 -12.40
CA VAL A 33 -3.07 -2.12 -11.89
C VAL A 33 -3.94 -2.61 -13.06
N ASN A 34 -4.50 -3.81 -12.93
CA ASN A 34 -5.27 -4.48 -13.98
C ASN A 34 -6.73 -4.02 -14.05
N GLU A 35 -7.53 -4.53 -14.97
CA GLU A 35 -8.91 -4.04 -15.17
C GLU A 35 -9.84 -4.33 -13.99
N GLU A 36 -9.56 -5.38 -13.22
CA GLU A 36 -10.25 -5.73 -11.98
C GLU A 36 -9.74 -4.95 -10.76
N GLY A 37 -8.76 -4.06 -10.94
CA GLY A 37 -8.15 -3.27 -9.88
C GLY A 37 -7.07 -4.01 -9.08
N SER A 38 -6.75 -5.26 -9.43
CA SER A 38 -5.68 -6.02 -8.81
C SER A 38 -4.31 -5.48 -9.19
N PHE A 39 -3.39 -5.48 -8.23
CA PHE A 39 -1.99 -5.12 -8.43
C PHE A 39 -1.06 -5.94 -7.55
N ASN A 40 0.19 -6.00 -7.96
CA ASN A 40 1.30 -6.50 -7.17
C ASN A 40 2.43 -5.47 -7.16
N GLY A 41 3.44 -5.71 -6.34
CA GLY A 41 4.53 -4.77 -6.17
C GLY A 41 5.59 -5.25 -5.20
N THR A 42 6.42 -4.33 -4.76
CA THR A 42 7.42 -4.56 -3.73
C THR A 42 7.38 -3.45 -2.69
N TYR A 43 7.71 -3.80 -1.45
CA TYR A 43 7.78 -2.89 -0.31
C TYR A 43 9.16 -3.02 0.35
N ASN A 44 9.81 -1.88 0.55
CA ASN A 44 11.08 -1.77 1.27
C ASN A 44 10.88 -0.86 2.49
N THR A 45 10.77 -1.47 3.66
CA THR A 45 10.60 -0.71 4.91
C THR A 45 11.91 -0.06 5.34
N SER A 46 11.83 1.11 5.98
CA SER A 46 12.99 1.74 6.63
C SER A 46 13.10 1.40 8.12
N VAL A 47 12.07 0.76 8.67
CA VAL A 47 11.96 0.42 10.09
C VAL A 47 11.51 -1.03 10.26
N SER A 48 11.95 -1.68 11.33
CA SER A 48 11.55 -3.04 11.69
C SER A 48 11.45 -3.16 13.22
N ALA A 49 10.50 -3.96 13.69
CA ALA A 49 10.42 -4.36 15.09
C ALA A 49 11.35 -5.54 15.44
N THR A 50 11.94 -6.18 14.43
CA THR A 50 12.90 -7.28 14.58
C THR A 50 14.33 -6.81 14.36
N SER A 51 15.30 -7.55 14.90
CA SER A 51 16.73 -7.35 14.62
C SER A 51 17.19 -7.96 13.28
N ASN A 52 16.27 -8.57 12.53
CA ASN A 52 16.60 -9.19 11.24
C ASN A 52 16.94 -8.10 10.23
N LYS A 53 17.87 -8.42 9.32
CA LYS A 53 18.20 -7.53 8.22
C LYS A 53 16.96 -7.33 7.35
N ILE A 54 16.58 -6.07 7.12
CA ILE A 54 15.47 -5.71 6.23
C ILE A 54 15.80 -6.17 4.81
N VAL A 55 14.82 -6.80 4.17
CA VAL A 55 14.86 -7.24 2.78
C VAL A 55 13.58 -6.83 2.08
N LEU A 56 13.70 -6.51 0.78
CA LEU A 56 12.57 -6.22 -0.09
C LEU A 56 11.52 -7.33 -0.01
N SER A 57 10.27 -6.94 0.21
CA SER A 57 9.15 -7.87 0.45
C SER A 57 8.05 -7.68 -0.59
N PRO A 58 7.39 -8.76 -1.06
CA PRO A 58 6.30 -8.64 -2.02
C PRO A 58 5.07 -7.97 -1.40
N LEU A 59 4.35 -7.22 -2.22
CA LEU A 59 3.00 -6.75 -1.89
C LEU A 59 1.99 -7.15 -2.96
N GLN A 60 0.73 -7.33 -2.55
CA GLN A 60 -0.40 -7.60 -3.44
C GLN A 60 -1.66 -6.92 -2.90
N GLY A 61 -2.48 -6.35 -3.79
CA GLY A 61 -3.65 -5.60 -3.36
C GLY A 61 -4.65 -5.31 -4.46
N TYR A 62 -5.64 -4.50 -4.10
CA TYR A 62 -6.71 -4.06 -4.98
C TYR A 62 -6.98 -2.56 -4.82
N GLN A 63 -7.19 -1.89 -5.94
CA GLN A 63 -7.70 -0.53 -6.03
C GLN A 63 -9.18 -0.59 -6.44
N ASN A 64 -10.01 0.25 -5.83
CA ASN A 64 -11.40 0.40 -6.26
C ASN A 64 -11.46 1.18 -7.59
N CYS A 65 -11.83 0.50 -8.67
CA CYS A 65 -11.84 1.07 -10.03
C CYS A 65 -13.24 1.50 -10.51
N LYS A 66 -14.19 1.75 -9.61
CA LYS A 66 -15.50 2.27 -9.99
C LYS A 66 -15.36 3.62 -10.72
N LYS A 67 -16.05 3.76 -11.85
CA LYS A 67 -15.91 4.89 -12.81
C LYS A 67 -16.12 6.29 -12.20
N GLU A 68 -16.84 6.38 -11.08
CA GLU A 68 -17.17 7.65 -10.43
C GLU A 68 -16.09 8.13 -9.44
N SER A 69 -15.06 7.31 -9.17
CA SER A 69 -14.08 7.60 -8.12
C SER A 69 -12.75 8.10 -8.69
N SER A 70 -12.58 9.43 -8.76
CA SER A 70 -11.29 10.07 -9.11
C SER A 70 -10.22 9.97 -8.02
N GLN A 71 -10.61 9.60 -6.80
CA GLN A 71 -9.75 9.48 -5.61
C GLN A 71 -10.05 8.15 -4.90
N PRO A 72 -9.66 7.01 -5.50
CA PRO A 72 -10.08 5.67 -5.10
C PRO A 72 -9.50 5.22 -3.76
N THR A 73 -10.30 4.42 -3.05
CA THR A 73 -9.84 3.59 -1.95
C THR A 73 -9.07 2.38 -2.46
N PHE A 74 -8.16 1.86 -1.66
CA PHE A 74 -7.38 0.67 -1.97
C PHE A 74 -6.98 -0.07 -0.70
N GLY A 75 -6.50 -1.30 -0.88
CA GLY A 75 -5.80 -2.02 0.17
C GLY A 75 -4.80 -2.99 -0.42
N PHE A 76 -3.75 -3.30 0.35
CA PHE A 76 -2.73 -4.26 -0.03
C PHE A 76 -2.15 -4.96 1.18
N THR A 77 -1.58 -6.14 0.95
CA THR A 77 -0.91 -6.96 1.93
C THR A 77 0.57 -7.03 1.59
N VAL A 78 1.44 -6.87 2.58
CA VAL A 78 2.88 -7.09 2.51
C VAL A 78 3.21 -8.36 3.28
N ASN A 79 3.80 -9.34 2.60
CA ASN A 79 4.31 -10.56 3.20
C ASN A 79 5.82 -10.41 3.43
N TRP A 80 6.25 -10.28 4.69
CA TRP A 80 7.62 -9.86 4.99
C TRP A 80 8.62 -11.00 4.78
N ASN A 81 9.57 -10.81 3.85
CA ASN A 81 10.58 -11.82 3.51
C ASN A 81 11.65 -12.06 4.61
N PHE A 82 11.64 -11.25 5.68
CA PHE A 82 12.65 -11.28 6.74
C PHE A 82 12.06 -11.50 8.14
N SER A 83 10.75 -11.79 8.25
CA SER A 83 10.10 -12.05 9.54
C SER A 83 8.82 -12.85 9.36
N ASP A 84 8.42 -13.60 10.39
CA ASP A 84 7.13 -14.28 10.44
C ASP A 84 6.01 -13.31 10.81
N SER A 85 5.77 -12.32 9.94
CA SER A 85 4.71 -11.35 10.13
C SER A 85 4.11 -10.94 8.79
N ILE A 86 2.93 -10.34 8.85
CA ILE A 86 2.22 -9.82 7.68
C ILE A 86 1.65 -8.45 8.00
N THR A 87 1.67 -7.52 7.05
CA THR A 87 1.03 -6.21 7.22
C THR A 87 -0.02 -6.00 6.16
N VAL A 88 -1.21 -5.56 6.57
CA VAL A 88 -2.22 -5.06 5.65
C VAL A 88 -2.28 -3.54 5.74
N PHE A 89 -2.39 -2.89 4.60
CA PHE A 89 -2.65 -1.46 4.45
C PHE A 89 -4.01 -1.27 3.82
N THR A 90 -4.75 -0.28 4.30
CA THR A 90 -5.96 0.24 3.64
C THR A 90 -5.88 1.75 3.59
N GLY A 91 -6.39 2.37 2.54
CA GLY A 91 -6.29 3.80 2.39
C GLY A 91 -7.04 4.36 1.21
N GLN A 92 -6.79 5.64 0.98
CA GLN A 92 -7.36 6.40 -0.14
C GLN A 92 -6.30 7.32 -0.73
N CYS A 93 -6.29 7.39 -2.06
CA CYS A 93 -5.51 8.40 -2.76
C CYS A 93 -6.29 9.71 -2.80
N PHE A 94 -5.61 10.81 -2.49
CA PHE A 94 -6.14 12.16 -2.60
C PHE A 94 -5.28 13.00 -3.54
N VAL A 95 -5.90 13.98 -4.19
CA VAL A 95 -5.22 15.03 -4.96
C VAL A 95 -5.47 16.36 -4.24
N ASP A 96 -4.41 17.04 -3.85
CA ASP A 96 -4.54 18.34 -3.19
C ASP A 96 -4.89 19.47 -4.18
N LYS A 97 -5.13 20.69 -3.65
CA LYS A 97 -5.44 21.88 -4.46
C LYS A 97 -4.34 22.27 -5.46
N LYS A 98 -3.12 21.75 -5.31
CA LYS A 98 -1.96 21.98 -6.19
C LYS A 98 -1.76 20.82 -7.18
N GLY A 99 -2.64 19.83 -7.18
CA GLY A 99 -2.54 18.65 -8.05
C GLY A 99 -1.58 17.57 -7.52
N LYS A 100 -1.10 17.66 -6.28
CA LYS A 100 -0.19 16.66 -5.70
C LYS A 100 -0.97 15.47 -5.16
N GLU A 101 -0.57 14.27 -5.57
CA GLU A 101 -1.13 13.02 -5.05
C GLU A 101 -0.55 12.67 -3.67
N VAL A 102 -1.44 12.21 -2.78
CA VAL A 102 -1.10 11.74 -1.43
C VAL A 102 -1.92 10.50 -1.13
N LEU A 103 -1.27 9.43 -0.67
CA LEU A 103 -1.97 8.27 -0.13
C LEU A 103 -2.07 8.41 1.39
N LYS A 104 -3.28 8.45 1.90
CA LYS A 104 -3.55 8.38 3.35
C LYS A 104 -3.89 6.93 3.68
N THR A 105 -3.09 6.29 4.51
CA THR A 105 -3.28 4.88 4.84
C THR A 105 -3.29 4.63 6.34
N MET A 106 -3.99 3.56 6.71
CA MET A 106 -3.84 2.86 7.99
C MET A 106 -3.30 1.47 7.73
N TRP A 107 -2.63 0.89 8.71
CA TRP A 107 -2.11 -0.46 8.63
C TRP A 107 -2.32 -1.26 9.90
N LEU A 108 -2.37 -2.58 9.73
CA LEU A 108 -2.30 -3.57 10.80
C LEU A 108 -1.11 -4.49 10.53
N LEU A 109 -0.16 -4.53 11.46
CA LEU A 109 0.94 -5.51 11.47
C LEU A 109 0.52 -6.66 12.36
N ARG A 110 0.47 -7.86 11.79
CA ARG A 110 0.20 -9.10 12.51
C ARG A 110 1.49 -9.89 12.68
N SER A 111 1.95 -10.01 13.91
CA SER A 111 3.05 -10.89 14.31
C SER A 111 2.59 -12.35 14.41
N HIS A 112 3.48 -13.28 14.09
CA HIS A 112 3.33 -14.67 14.50
C HIS A 112 3.41 -14.80 16.03
N VAL A 113 2.55 -15.65 16.59
CA VAL A 113 2.60 -16.06 18.00
C VAL A 113 2.36 -17.57 18.07
N ASP A 114 3.08 -18.25 18.96
CA ASP A 114 3.06 -19.71 19.05
C ASP A 114 1.77 -20.25 19.69
N ASN A 115 1.06 -19.42 20.46
CA ASN A 115 -0.13 -19.81 21.20
C ASN A 115 -1.28 -18.83 20.99
N ILE A 116 -2.51 -19.36 20.91
CA ILE A 116 -3.73 -18.56 20.83
C ILE A 116 -3.92 -17.64 22.05
N THR A 117 -3.40 -18.00 23.22
CA THR A 117 -3.44 -17.13 24.41
C THR A 117 -2.57 -15.89 24.28
N ASP A 118 -1.66 -15.84 23.31
CA ASP A 118 -0.82 -14.68 22.98
C ASP A 118 -1.40 -13.83 21.84
N ASP A 119 -2.57 -14.19 21.29
CA ASP A 119 -3.21 -13.45 20.20
C ASP A 119 -3.46 -11.97 20.52
N TRP A 120 -3.78 -11.68 21.79
CA TRP A 120 -4.16 -10.35 22.25
C TRP A 120 -3.09 -9.27 22.00
N LYS A 121 -1.81 -9.67 21.93
CA LYS A 121 -0.66 -8.76 21.70
C LYS A 121 -0.12 -8.82 20.27
N ALA A 122 -0.66 -9.68 19.42
CA ALA A 122 -0.07 -9.99 18.12
C ALA A 122 -0.39 -8.97 17.01
N THR A 123 -1.28 -8.01 17.25
CA THR A 123 -1.69 -7.02 16.24
C THR A 123 -1.33 -5.60 16.67
N SER A 124 -0.46 -4.96 15.90
CA SER A 124 -0.14 -3.53 16.02
C SER A 124 -0.88 -2.73 14.94
N VAL A 125 -1.18 -1.46 15.22
CA VAL A 125 -1.90 -0.55 14.31
C VAL A 125 -1.14 0.76 14.14
N GLY A 126 -1.22 1.35 12.96
CA GLY A 126 -0.67 2.68 12.71
C GLY A 126 -1.19 3.31 11.43
N THR A 127 -0.59 4.44 11.08
CA THR A 127 -0.90 5.24 9.89
C THR A 127 0.36 5.54 9.11
N ASN A 128 0.26 5.68 7.80
CA ASN A 128 1.32 6.27 6.99
C ASN A 128 0.75 7.22 5.95
N ILE A 129 1.58 8.17 5.55
CA ILE A 129 1.27 9.10 4.47
C ILE A 129 2.32 8.89 3.39
N PHE A 130 1.88 8.46 2.20
CA PHE A 130 2.77 8.28 1.06
C PHE A 130 2.62 9.43 0.08
N THR A 131 3.74 9.84 -0.51
CA THR A 131 3.78 10.70 -1.68
C THR A 131 4.66 10.08 -2.76
N ARG A 132 4.49 10.54 -3.99
CA ARG A 132 5.50 10.28 -5.03
C ARG A 132 6.81 10.99 -4.72
#